data_AF-A0A443I553-F1
#
_entry.id   AF-A0A443I553-F1
#
_cell.length_a   1.000
_cell.length_b   1.000
_cell.length_c   1.000
_cell.angle_alpha   90.00
_cell.angle_beta   90.00
_cell.angle_gamma   90.00
#
_symmetry.space_group_name_H-M   'P 1'
#
loop_
_entity.id
_entity.type
_entity.pdbx_description
1 polymer ?
#
loop_
_entity_poly.entity_id
_entity_poly.type
_entity_poly.pdbx_seq_one_letter_code
_entity_poly.pdbx_strand_id
1 'polypeptide(L)'
;MNRFDVSQAPPEYREVEWISNIFVAGMGIGWIINYVGMVYQSFHDRTYSMAIFPLCCNIAWEIVYGLIYPSNDLIEKGACVTGLAINFAIIYAAVRFAPNEWTHSPLLMRNMPLIFFVGILVCITGHLALAAEIGYPLAISWGAALCQMMLSIGGLCQLLCRNSSRGASYTLWLSRFIGSACVVVFGWLRYFYWYEAFSWLNSPLVWWCLAVFFAVDGSYGVCLYYIKREESVQKMKQKHI
;
A
#
# COMPACT_ATOMS: atom_id res chain seq x y z
N MET A 1 2.98 -21.20 13.92
CA MET A 1 4.37 -21.10 13.38
C MET A 1 4.72 -19.63 13.24
N ASN A 2 5.78 -19.17 13.90
CA ASN A 2 6.20 -17.76 13.86
C ASN A 2 6.75 -17.42 12.46
N ARG A 3 6.35 -16.28 11.88
CA ARG A 3 6.76 -15.86 10.52
C ARG A 3 8.28 -15.73 10.40
N PHE A 4 8.89 -15.20 11.45
CA PHE A 4 10.31 -15.30 11.77
C PHE A 4 10.41 -15.42 13.29
N ASP A 5 10.97 -16.51 13.78
CA ASP A 5 11.07 -16.73 15.23
C ASP A 5 12.22 -15.90 15.79
N VAL A 6 11.91 -14.74 16.39
CA VAL A 6 12.94 -13.80 16.89
C VAL A 6 13.84 -14.43 17.96
N SER A 7 13.38 -15.49 18.66
CA SER A 7 14.24 -16.29 19.54
C SER A 7 15.40 -16.99 18.81
N GLN A 8 15.29 -17.18 17.49
CA GLN A 8 16.37 -17.70 16.65
C GLN A 8 17.25 -16.59 16.05
N ALA A 9 16.98 -15.32 16.35
CA ALA A 9 17.79 -14.23 15.85
C ALA A 9 19.18 -14.25 16.50
N PRO A 10 20.24 -14.01 15.71
CA PRO A 10 21.62 -13.99 16.19
C PRO A 10 21.86 -12.83 17.17
N PRO A 11 22.84 -12.94 18.08
CA PRO A 11 23.13 -11.89 19.09
C PRO A 11 23.31 -10.50 18.48
N GLU A 12 23.95 -10.41 17.32
CA GLU A 12 24.22 -9.17 16.59
C GLU A 12 22.93 -8.47 16.17
N TYR A 13 21.88 -9.21 15.78
CA TYR A 13 20.57 -8.64 15.48
C TYR A 13 19.86 -8.14 16.75
N ARG A 14 20.01 -8.85 17.87
CA ARG A 14 19.36 -8.47 19.14
C ARG A 14 19.82 -7.10 19.65
N GLU A 15 21.07 -6.74 19.38
CA GLU A 15 21.61 -5.41 19.72
C GLU A 15 20.92 -4.26 18.96
N VAL A 16 20.44 -4.52 17.73
CA VAL A 16 19.79 -3.55 16.86
C VAL A 16 18.28 -3.76 16.73
N GLU A 17 17.72 -4.76 17.42
CA GLU A 17 16.31 -5.14 17.31
C GLU A 17 15.38 -3.97 17.66
N TRP A 18 15.73 -3.20 18.68
CA TRP A 18 14.95 -2.02 19.09
C TRP A 18 14.87 -0.97 17.97
N ILE A 19 15.93 -0.80 17.17
CA ILE A 19 15.95 0.09 16.01
C ILE A 19 15.00 -0.45 14.94
N SER A 20 15.09 -1.75 14.62
CA SER A 20 14.18 -2.41 13.70
C SER A 20 12.72 -2.23 14.15
N ASN A 21 12.41 -2.39 15.43
CA ASN A 21 11.08 -2.24 15.98
C ASN A 21 10.53 -0.81 15.87
N ILE A 22 11.37 0.22 16.01
CA ILE A 22 10.98 1.62 15.75
C ILE A 22 10.53 1.80 14.29
N PHE A 23 11.28 1.24 13.34
CA PHE A 23 10.92 1.33 11.92
C PHE A 23 9.70 0.48 11.56
N VAL A 24 9.51 -0.68 12.18
CA VAL A 24 8.26 -1.47 12.05
C VAL A 24 7.06 -0.66 12.56
N ALA A 25 7.18 0.02 13.70
CA ALA A 25 6.14 0.91 14.22
C ALA A 25 5.90 2.11 13.27
N GLY A 26 6.98 2.70 12.75
CA GLY A 26 6.91 3.80 11.76
C GLY A 26 6.17 3.40 10.47
N MET A 27 6.43 2.19 9.97
CA MET A 27 5.66 1.59 8.87
C MET A 27 4.17 1.54 9.22
N GLY A 28 3.82 0.94 10.37
CA GLY A 28 2.43 0.81 10.80
C GLY A 28 1.70 2.16 10.92
N ILE A 29 2.34 3.14 11.57
CA ILE A 29 1.81 4.50 11.72
C ILE A 29 1.60 5.17 10.36
N GLY A 30 2.58 5.09 9.46
CA GLY A 30 2.51 5.66 8.11
C GLY A 30 1.32 5.12 7.32
N TRP A 31 1.12 3.79 7.34
CA TRP A 31 0.00 3.15 6.66
C TRP A 31 -1.36 3.44 7.30
N ILE A 32 -1.45 3.52 8.63
CA ILE A 32 -2.70 3.91 9.30
C ILE A 32 -3.10 5.34 8.92
N ILE A 33 -2.16 6.29 8.99
CA ILE A 33 -2.40 7.68 8.56
C ILE A 33 -2.85 7.70 7.10
N ASN A 34 -2.19 6.90 6.25
CA ASN A 34 -2.54 6.81 4.84
C ASN A 34 -3.96 6.30 4.63
N TYR A 35 -4.33 5.17 5.22
CA TYR A 35 -5.66 4.58 5.05
C TYR A 35 -6.79 5.45 5.60
N VAL A 36 -6.64 5.97 6.82
CA VAL A 36 -7.63 6.90 7.41
C VAL A 36 -7.73 8.16 6.57
N GLY A 37 -6.60 8.69 6.12
CA GLY A 37 -6.55 9.82 5.20
C GLY A 37 -7.26 9.52 3.89
N MET A 38 -7.13 8.31 3.34
CA MET A 38 -7.75 7.93 2.06
C MET A 38 -9.26 7.91 2.18
N VAL A 39 -9.78 7.38 3.29
CA VAL A 39 -11.22 7.45 3.60
C VAL A 39 -11.64 8.91 3.66
N TYR A 40 -11.00 9.73 4.51
CA TYR A 40 -11.33 11.14 4.66
C TYR A 40 -11.32 11.90 3.32
N GLN A 41 -10.23 11.79 2.55
CA GLN A 41 -10.05 12.48 1.28
C GLN A 41 -11.07 12.01 0.25
N SER A 42 -11.41 10.71 0.23
CA SER A 42 -12.40 10.17 -0.70
C SER A 42 -13.79 10.77 -0.46
N PHE A 43 -14.20 10.91 0.81
CA PHE A 43 -15.47 11.54 1.18
C PHE A 43 -15.46 13.06 0.95
N HIS A 44 -14.35 13.72 1.28
CA HIS A 44 -14.19 15.16 1.11
C HIS A 44 -14.27 15.56 -0.38
N ASP A 45 -13.52 14.89 -1.24
CA ASP A 45 -13.43 15.23 -2.67
C ASP A 45 -14.48 14.51 -3.54
N ARG A 46 -15.31 13.66 -2.91
CA ARG A 46 -16.28 12.78 -3.57
C ARG A 46 -15.66 12.01 -4.74
N THR A 47 -14.51 11.40 -4.50
CA THR A 47 -13.78 10.56 -5.45
C THR A 47 -13.09 9.43 -4.70
N TYR A 48 -12.39 8.53 -5.39
CA TYR A 48 -11.61 7.48 -4.74
C TYR A 48 -10.11 7.83 -4.72
N SER A 49 -9.49 7.62 -3.56
CA SER A 49 -8.06 7.90 -3.34
C SER A 49 -7.12 6.80 -3.83
N MET A 50 -7.56 5.54 -3.81
CA MET A 50 -6.75 4.38 -4.22
C MET A 50 -7.30 3.75 -5.49
N ALA A 51 -6.41 3.41 -6.42
CA ALA A 51 -6.79 2.77 -7.67
C ALA A 51 -7.44 1.40 -7.42
N ILE A 52 -8.42 1.06 -8.25
CA ILE A 52 -9.33 -0.09 -8.05
C ILE A 52 -8.55 -1.41 -7.90
N PHE A 53 -7.70 -1.73 -8.87
CA PHE A 53 -6.99 -3.01 -8.86
C PHE A 53 -5.91 -3.12 -7.76
N PRO A 54 -5.11 -2.07 -7.48
CA PRO A 54 -4.25 -2.05 -6.29
C PRO A 54 -5.01 -2.29 -4.97
N LEU A 55 -6.19 -1.69 -4.80
CA LEU A 55 -7.04 -1.91 -3.61
C LEU A 55 -7.50 -3.37 -3.51
N CYS A 56 -7.86 -4.00 -4.64
CA CYS A 56 -8.20 -5.42 -4.67
C CYS A 56 -7.04 -6.31 -4.19
N CYS A 57 -5.83 -6.05 -4.70
CA CYS A 57 -4.63 -6.81 -4.34
C CYS A 57 -4.25 -6.62 -2.87
N ASN A 58 -4.36 -5.40 -2.37
CA ASN A 58 -4.04 -5.04 -0.99
C ASN A 58 -4.97 -5.73 0.02
N ILE A 59 -6.27 -5.73 -0.24
CA ILE A 59 -7.25 -6.42 0.62
C ILE A 59 -7.07 -7.93 0.55
N ALA A 60 -6.82 -8.48 -0.64
CA ALA A 60 -6.53 -9.89 -0.78
C ALA A 60 -5.28 -10.29 0.04
N TRP A 61 -4.25 -9.45 0.06
CA TRP A 61 -3.06 -9.65 0.89
C TRP A 61 -3.41 -9.67 2.38
N GLU A 62 -4.19 -8.70 2.86
CA GLU A 62 -4.63 -8.66 4.27
C GLU A 62 -5.54 -9.84 4.64
N ILE A 63 -6.40 -10.31 3.74
CA ILE A 63 -7.22 -11.51 3.97
C ILE A 63 -6.35 -12.76 4.07
N VAL A 64 -5.47 -12.99 3.09
CA VAL A 64 -4.66 -14.21 3.02
C VAL A 64 -3.67 -14.27 4.19
N TYR A 65 -2.93 -13.20 4.43
CA TYR A 65 -1.90 -13.22 5.47
C TYR A 65 -2.41 -12.77 6.84
N GLY A 66 -3.57 -12.12 6.94
CA GLY A 66 -4.18 -11.73 8.21
C GLY A 66 -5.14 -12.76 8.79
N LEU A 67 -5.89 -13.46 7.94
CA LEU A 67 -6.96 -14.38 8.37
C LEU A 67 -6.67 -15.85 8.05
N ILE A 68 -6.10 -16.15 6.88
CA ILE A 68 -5.82 -17.54 6.48
C ILE A 68 -4.48 -18.02 7.05
N TYR A 69 -3.44 -17.20 6.96
CA TYR A 69 -2.11 -17.44 7.54
C TYR A 69 -1.76 -16.40 8.62
N PRO A 70 -2.56 -16.29 9.70
CA PRO A 70 -2.40 -15.25 10.71
C PRO A 70 -1.06 -15.37 11.44
N SER A 71 -0.56 -14.23 11.94
CA SER A 71 0.54 -14.24 12.91
C SER A 71 0.09 -14.86 14.23
N ASN A 72 1.02 -15.49 14.96
CA ASN A 72 0.74 -15.90 16.35
C ASN A 72 0.86 -14.70 17.31
N ASP A 73 1.51 -13.61 16.87
CA ASP A 73 1.58 -12.38 17.65
C ASP A 73 0.25 -11.63 17.60
N LEU A 74 -0.31 -11.31 18.78
CA LEU A 74 -1.60 -10.63 18.89
C LEU A 74 -1.54 -9.21 18.35
N ILE A 75 -0.40 -8.52 18.45
CA ILE A 75 -0.25 -7.14 18.00
C ILE A 75 -0.27 -7.11 16.47
N GLU A 76 0.53 -7.93 15.81
CA GLU A 76 0.53 -8.08 14.35
C GLU A 76 -0.85 -8.49 13.83
N LYS A 77 -1.52 -9.43 14.50
CA LYS A 77 -2.87 -9.87 14.14
C LYS A 77 -3.88 -8.73 14.27
N GLY A 78 -3.84 -7.99 15.38
CA GLY A 78 -4.70 -6.84 15.62
C GLY A 78 -4.48 -5.72 14.60
N ALA A 79 -3.22 -5.42 14.26
CA ALA A 79 -2.86 -4.45 13.24
C ALA A 79 -3.40 -4.85 11.86
N CYS A 80 -3.27 -6.13 11.49
CA CYS A 80 -3.77 -6.62 10.21
C CYS A 80 -5.30 -6.58 10.12
N VAL A 81 -6.02 -7.00 11.16
CA VAL A 81 -7.49 -6.92 11.22
C VAL A 81 -7.97 -5.47 11.19
N THR A 82 -7.25 -4.56 11.86
CA THR A 82 -7.57 -3.12 11.83
C THR A 82 -7.35 -2.53 10.44
N GLY A 83 -6.23 -2.88 9.78
CA GLY A 83 -5.96 -2.50 8.38
C GLY A 83 -7.08 -2.96 7.45
N LEU A 84 -7.49 -4.22 7.58
CA LEU A 84 -8.59 -4.81 6.80
C LEU A 84 -9.92 -4.10 7.02
N ALA A 85 -10.23 -3.75 8.27
CA ALA A 85 -11.44 -3.00 8.60
C ALA A 85 -11.46 -1.61 7.92
N ILE A 86 -10.32 -0.89 7.94
CA ILE A 86 -10.23 0.42 7.28
C ILE A 86 -10.31 0.26 5.76
N ASN A 87 -9.69 -0.77 5.20
CA ASN A 87 -9.75 -1.05 3.77
C ASN A 87 -11.18 -1.31 3.26
N PHE A 88 -12.06 -1.93 4.07
CA PHE A 88 -13.49 -2.01 3.72
C PHE A 88 -14.15 -0.62 3.63
N ALA A 89 -13.78 0.33 4.48
CA ALA A 89 -14.22 1.72 4.36
C ALA A 89 -13.68 2.41 3.10
N ILE A 90 -12.44 2.08 2.68
CA ILE A 90 -11.86 2.57 1.41
C ILE A 90 -12.62 2.00 0.21
N ILE A 91 -12.93 0.69 0.18
CA ILE A 91 -13.79 0.09 -0.86
C ILE A 91 -15.14 0.79 -0.89
N TYR A 92 -15.77 0.98 0.27
CA TYR A 92 -17.07 1.61 0.33
C TYR A 92 -17.04 3.03 -0.27
N ALA A 93 -16.03 3.82 0.07
CA ALA A 93 -15.83 5.13 -0.54
C ALA A 93 -15.60 5.01 -2.06
N ALA A 94 -14.81 4.04 -2.50
CA ALA A 94 -14.54 3.81 -3.92
C ALA A 94 -15.81 3.42 -4.70
N VAL A 95 -16.60 2.48 -4.21
CA VAL A 95 -17.88 2.08 -4.80
C VAL A 95 -18.85 3.26 -4.86
N ARG A 96 -18.93 4.03 -3.78
CA ARG A 96 -19.85 5.17 -3.66
C ARG A 96 -19.50 6.32 -4.61
N PHE A 97 -18.21 6.61 -4.79
CA PHE A 97 -17.75 7.79 -5.53
C PHE A 97 -17.18 7.47 -6.91
N ALA A 98 -16.95 6.20 -7.26
CA ALA A 98 -16.56 5.78 -8.60
C ALA A 98 -17.44 6.35 -9.72
N PRO A 99 -18.78 6.46 -9.59
CA PRO A 99 -19.61 7.04 -10.63
C PRO A 99 -19.24 8.48 -11.03
N ASN A 100 -18.60 9.25 -10.14
CA ASN A 100 -18.16 10.61 -10.44
C ASN A 100 -16.94 10.65 -11.38
N GLU A 101 -16.22 9.53 -11.52
CA GLU A 101 -14.97 9.43 -12.29
C GLU A 101 -15.17 8.56 -13.55
N TRP A 102 -16.08 7.58 -13.50
CA TRP A 102 -16.28 6.58 -14.54
C TRP A 102 -17.49 6.88 -15.46
N THR A 103 -17.87 8.14 -15.60
CA THR A 103 -18.98 8.56 -16.50
C THR A 103 -18.76 8.16 -17.95
N HIS A 104 -17.50 8.07 -18.37
CA HIS A 104 -17.07 7.62 -19.71
C HIS A 104 -17.16 6.10 -19.91
N SER A 105 -17.32 5.30 -18.84
CA SER A 105 -17.42 3.84 -18.91
C SER A 105 -18.61 3.32 -18.08
N PRO A 106 -19.81 3.26 -18.68
CA PRO A 106 -21.03 2.83 -17.98
C PRO A 106 -20.96 1.42 -17.38
N LEU A 107 -20.18 0.52 -18.01
CA LEU A 107 -19.96 -0.84 -17.51
C LEU A 107 -19.27 -0.81 -16.14
N LEU A 108 -18.18 -0.05 -16.01
CA LEU A 108 -17.43 0.06 -14.76
C LEU A 108 -18.24 0.79 -13.68
N MET A 109 -18.87 1.90 -14.07
CA MET A 109 -19.69 2.71 -13.17
C MET A 109 -20.82 1.91 -12.51
N ARG A 110 -21.55 1.08 -13.27
CA ARG A 110 -22.70 0.32 -12.76
C ARG A 110 -22.32 -0.94 -11.98
N ASN A 111 -21.17 -1.53 -12.30
CA ASN A 111 -20.76 -2.83 -11.76
C ASN A 111 -19.60 -2.73 -10.77
N MET A 112 -19.33 -1.54 -10.21
CA MET A 112 -18.18 -1.32 -9.32
C MET A 112 -18.10 -2.32 -8.15
N PRO A 113 -19.20 -2.65 -7.42
CA PRO A 113 -19.15 -3.68 -6.38
C PRO A 113 -18.73 -5.07 -6.91
N LEU A 114 -19.24 -5.45 -8.09
CA LEU A 114 -18.91 -6.73 -8.72
C LEU A 114 -17.44 -6.77 -9.17
N ILE A 115 -16.92 -5.66 -9.68
CA ILE A 115 -15.51 -5.53 -10.08
C ILE A 115 -14.60 -5.70 -8.87
N PHE A 116 -14.91 -5.05 -7.74
CA PHE A 116 -14.18 -5.26 -6.50
C PHE A 116 -14.28 -6.72 -6.03
N PHE A 117 -15.48 -7.30 -6.03
CA PHE A 117 -15.68 -8.68 -5.62
C PHE A 117 -14.84 -9.67 -6.44
N VAL A 118 -14.94 -9.61 -7.77
CA VAL A 118 -14.17 -10.47 -8.68
C VAL A 118 -12.68 -10.18 -8.56
N GLY A 119 -12.28 -8.91 -8.53
CA GLY A 119 -10.87 -8.51 -8.42
C GLY A 119 -10.23 -9.01 -7.13
N ILE A 120 -10.92 -8.90 -6.00
CA ILE A 120 -10.44 -9.41 -4.71
C ILE A 120 -10.33 -10.94 -4.75
N LEU A 121 -11.33 -11.65 -5.28
CA LEU A 121 -11.27 -13.11 -5.40
C LEU A 121 -10.08 -13.57 -6.23
N VAL A 122 -9.85 -12.94 -7.40
CA VAL A 122 -8.70 -13.24 -8.24
C VAL A 122 -7.39 -12.97 -7.48
N CYS A 123 -7.27 -11.82 -6.82
CA CYS A 123 -6.07 -11.51 -6.03
C CYS A 123 -5.88 -12.46 -4.84
N ILE A 124 -6.94 -12.93 -4.19
CA ILE A 124 -6.86 -13.95 -3.12
C ILE A 124 -6.27 -15.23 -3.69
N THR A 125 -6.77 -15.70 -4.84
CA THR A 125 -6.21 -16.91 -5.47
C THR A 125 -4.74 -16.73 -5.85
N GLY A 126 -4.34 -15.53 -6.28
CA GLY A 126 -2.95 -15.20 -6.57
C GLY A 126 -2.04 -15.26 -5.33
N HIS A 127 -2.47 -14.66 -4.21
CA HIS A 127 -1.71 -14.70 -2.95
C HIS A 127 -1.67 -16.11 -2.34
N LEU A 128 -2.74 -16.89 -2.48
CA LEU A 128 -2.74 -18.30 -2.07
C LEU A 128 -1.80 -19.14 -2.91
N ALA A 129 -1.78 -18.94 -4.23
CA ALA A 129 -0.84 -19.60 -5.13
C ALA A 129 0.61 -19.22 -4.77
N LEU A 130 0.88 -17.94 -4.49
CA LEU A 130 2.20 -17.49 -4.04
C LEU A 130 2.60 -18.17 -2.72
N ALA A 131 1.69 -18.24 -1.74
CA ALA A 131 1.94 -18.91 -0.47
C ALA A 131 2.19 -20.42 -0.62
N ALA A 132 1.52 -21.08 -1.58
CA ALA A 132 1.75 -22.48 -1.90
C ALA A 132 3.10 -22.72 -2.59
N GLU A 133 3.55 -21.79 -3.42
CA GLU A 133 4.80 -21.91 -4.19
C GLU A 133 6.05 -21.70 -3.33
N ILE A 134 6.10 -20.59 -2.58
CA ILE A 134 7.32 -20.16 -1.85
C ILE A 134 7.20 -20.24 -0.34
N GLY A 135 6.07 -20.77 0.16
CA GLY A 135 5.74 -20.82 1.57
C GLY A 135 5.21 -19.49 2.10
N TYR A 136 4.21 -19.56 2.99
CA TYR A 136 3.55 -18.38 3.54
C TYR A 136 4.49 -17.37 4.27
N PRO A 137 5.61 -17.76 4.94
CA PRO A 137 6.48 -16.80 5.62
C PRO A 137 7.22 -15.87 4.66
N LEU A 138 7.54 -16.35 3.46
CA LEU A 138 8.20 -15.57 2.42
C LEU A 138 7.16 -14.87 1.53
N ALA A 139 6.04 -15.54 1.26
CA ALA A 139 4.96 -15.02 0.43
C ALA A 139 4.28 -13.76 1.01
N ILE A 140 4.20 -13.61 2.34
CA ILE A 140 3.69 -12.37 2.95
C ILE A 140 4.56 -11.16 2.56
N SER A 141 5.89 -11.29 2.59
CA SER A 141 6.80 -10.20 2.26
C SER A 141 6.82 -9.90 0.76
N TRP A 142 6.83 -10.93 -0.09
CA TRP A 142 6.70 -10.75 -1.53
C TRP A 142 5.35 -10.19 -1.95
N GLY A 143 4.28 -10.65 -1.32
CA GLY A 143 2.93 -10.11 -1.51
C GLY A 143 2.84 -8.64 -1.11
N ALA A 144 3.53 -8.23 -0.05
CA ALA A 144 3.61 -6.83 0.36
C ALA A 144 4.38 -5.99 -0.67
N ALA A 145 5.50 -6.51 -1.19
CA ALA A 145 6.25 -5.85 -2.27
C ALA A 145 5.39 -5.70 -3.54
N LEU A 146 4.63 -6.73 -3.92
CA LEU A 146 3.69 -6.68 -5.03
C LEU A 146 2.60 -5.62 -4.80
N CYS A 147 2.00 -5.59 -3.61
CA CYS A 147 0.99 -4.58 -3.26
C CYS A 147 1.59 -3.17 -3.33
N GLN A 148 2.77 -2.95 -2.75
CA GLN A 148 3.45 -1.67 -2.79
C GLN A 148 3.70 -1.20 -4.22
N MET A 149 4.20 -2.08 -5.09
CA MET A 149 4.40 -1.78 -6.50
C MET A 149 3.11 -1.37 -7.21
N MET A 150 2.04 -2.13 -7.00
CA MET A 150 0.73 -1.83 -7.58
C MET A 150 0.17 -0.51 -7.07
N LEU A 151 0.35 -0.21 -5.78
CA LEU A 151 -0.09 1.04 -5.16
C LEU A 151 0.70 2.25 -5.69
N SER A 152 2.02 2.12 -5.84
CA SER A 152 2.88 3.15 -6.43
C SER A 152 2.51 3.43 -7.88
N ILE A 153 2.56 2.40 -8.74
CA ILE A 153 2.31 2.54 -10.18
C ILE A 153 0.86 2.95 -10.43
N GLY A 154 -0.09 2.25 -9.81
CA GLY A 154 -1.51 2.55 -9.96
C GLY A 154 -1.88 3.93 -9.43
N GLY A 155 -1.26 4.37 -8.32
CA GLY A 155 -1.44 5.71 -7.80
C GLY A 155 -0.95 6.78 -8.77
N LEU A 156 0.25 6.63 -9.33
CA LEU A 156 0.79 7.57 -10.32
C LEU A 156 -0.07 7.61 -11.59
N CYS A 157 -0.42 6.45 -12.14
CA CYS A 157 -1.30 6.36 -13.31
C CYS A 157 -2.65 7.03 -13.03
N GLN A 158 -3.27 6.76 -11.88
CA GLN A 158 -4.54 7.40 -11.51
C GLN A 158 -4.41 8.91 -11.43
N LEU A 159 -3.35 9.42 -10.80
CA LEU A 159 -3.12 10.87 -10.66
C LEU A 159 -2.98 11.53 -12.05
N LEU A 160 -2.20 10.93 -12.94
CA LEU A 160 -1.96 11.45 -14.28
C LEU A 160 -3.19 11.35 -15.19
N CYS A 161 -3.89 10.21 -15.18
CA CYS A 161 -5.10 10.01 -15.97
C CYS A 161 -6.25 10.90 -15.50
N ARG A 162 -6.39 11.12 -14.19
CA ARG A 162 -7.39 12.04 -13.64
C ARG A 162 -7.03 13.50 -13.90
N ASN A 163 -5.73 13.81 -14.00
CA ASN A 163 -5.19 15.16 -14.14
C ASN A 163 -5.81 16.17 -13.15
N SER A 164 -6.02 15.72 -11.90
CA SER A 164 -6.55 16.54 -10.82
C SER A 164 -6.01 16.05 -9.50
N SER A 165 -5.84 16.98 -8.55
CA SER A 165 -5.44 16.65 -7.19
C SER A 165 -6.57 16.03 -6.35
N ARG A 166 -7.80 15.95 -6.87
CA ARG A 166 -8.93 15.29 -6.18
C ARG A 166 -8.60 13.83 -5.83
N GLY A 167 -8.86 13.46 -4.58
CA GLY A 167 -8.54 12.15 -4.02
C GLY A 167 -7.08 11.98 -3.63
N ALA A 168 -6.23 12.98 -3.88
CA ALA A 168 -4.81 12.98 -3.57
C ALA A 168 -4.43 14.10 -2.59
N SER A 169 -3.48 13.85 -1.71
CA SER A 169 -2.92 14.89 -0.84
C SER A 169 -1.46 14.61 -0.52
N TYR A 170 -0.73 15.64 -0.09
CA TYR A 170 0.66 15.46 0.34
C TYR A 170 0.74 14.59 1.59
N THR A 171 -0.24 14.68 2.49
CA THR A 171 -0.34 13.80 3.65
C THR A 171 -0.47 12.34 3.23
N LEU A 172 -1.33 12.04 2.25
CA LEU A 172 -1.48 10.68 1.72
C LEU A 172 -0.17 10.17 1.13
N TRP A 173 0.42 10.95 0.23
CA TRP A 173 1.67 10.57 -0.41
C TRP A 173 2.81 10.38 0.59
N LEU A 174 3.05 11.35 1.45
CA LEU A 174 4.19 11.36 2.37
C LEU A 174 4.06 10.27 3.44
N SER A 175 2.87 10.06 3.99
CA SER A 175 2.64 8.98 4.98
C SER A 175 2.92 7.59 4.40
N ARG A 176 2.47 7.32 3.17
CA ARG A 176 2.76 6.07 2.46
C ARG A 176 4.24 5.93 2.11
N PHE A 177 4.84 7.00 1.58
CA PHE A 177 6.25 7.00 1.19
C PHE A 177 7.16 6.77 2.40
N ILE A 178 6.97 7.51 3.50
CA ILE A 178 7.75 7.34 4.73
C ILE A 178 7.49 5.96 5.33
N GLY A 179 6.23 5.53 5.44
CA GLY A 179 5.89 4.20 5.98
C GLY A 179 6.55 3.07 5.19
N SER A 180 6.60 3.18 3.86
CA SER A 180 7.28 2.21 2.99
C SER A 180 8.80 2.32 3.09
N ALA A 181 9.35 3.52 3.23
CA ALA A 181 10.78 3.72 3.47
C ALA A 181 11.24 3.08 4.78
N CYS A 182 10.39 3.08 5.82
CA CYS A 182 10.67 2.34 7.05
C CYS A 182 10.84 0.84 6.82
N VAL A 183 10.09 0.25 5.87
CA VAL A 183 10.26 -1.16 5.45
C VAL A 183 11.64 -1.42 4.89
N VAL A 184 12.14 -0.50 4.07
CA VAL A 184 13.48 -0.60 3.52
C VAL A 184 14.52 -0.59 4.63
N VAL A 185 14.37 0.29 5.63
CA VAL A 185 15.35 0.41 6.72
C VAL A 185 15.36 -0.82 7.63
N PHE A 186 14.21 -1.29 8.14
CA PHE A 186 14.22 -2.50 8.97
C PHE A 186 14.57 -3.75 8.16
N GLY A 187 14.22 -3.80 6.87
CA GLY A 187 14.64 -4.87 5.95
C GLY A 187 16.16 -4.90 5.79
N TRP A 188 16.79 -3.74 5.64
CA TRP A 188 18.25 -3.60 5.59
C TRP A 188 18.90 -4.08 6.89
N LEU A 189 18.38 -3.67 8.05
CA LEU A 189 18.88 -4.15 9.34
C LEU A 189 18.79 -5.68 9.44
N ARG A 190 17.65 -6.26 9.06
CA ARG A 190 17.48 -7.72 9.04
C ARG A 190 18.43 -8.41 8.07
N TYR A 191 18.69 -7.83 6.91
CA TYR A 191 19.63 -8.38 5.94
C TYR A 191 21.08 -8.42 6.46
N PHE A 192 21.56 -7.34 7.08
CA PHE A 192 22.95 -7.25 7.54
C PHE A 192 23.21 -7.99 8.85
N TYR A 193 22.24 -7.97 9.76
CA TYR A 193 22.42 -8.53 11.11
C TYR A 193 21.77 -9.91 11.29
N TRP A 194 20.92 -10.35 10.35
CA TRP A 194 20.29 -11.69 10.35
C TRP A 194 20.22 -12.28 8.93
N TYR A 195 21.39 -12.37 8.31
CA TYR A 195 21.53 -12.74 6.89
C TYR A 195 20.93 -14.10 6.54
N GLU A 196 21.04 -15.11 7.41
CA GLU A 196 20.58 -16.47 7.14
C GLU A 196 19.08 -16.52 6.83
N ALA A 197 18.28 -15.75 7.57
CA ALA A 197 16.82 -15.68 7.38
C ALA A 197 16.39 -14.67 6.31
N PHE A 198 17.22 -13.66 6.03
CA PHE A 198 16.87 -12.51 5.19
C PHE A 198 17.73 -12.33 3.93
N SER A 199 18.56 -13.31 3.58
CA SER A 199 19.42 -13.31 2.39
C SER A 199 18.64 -13.12 1.08
N TRP A 200 17.38 -13.54 1.03
CA TRP A 200 16.47 -13.35 -0.11
C TRP A 200 16.20 -11.87 -0.45
N LEU A 201 16.44 -10.94 0.50
CA LEU A 201 16.38 -9.50 0.24
C LEU A 201 17.45 -9.05 -0.76
N ASN A 202 18.55 -9.79 -0.90
CA ASN A 202 19.57 -9.54 -1.92
C ASN A 202 19.25 -10.23 -3.26
N SER A 203 17.98 -10.26 -3.64
CA SER A 203 17.57 -10.72 -4.96
C SER A 203 17.46 -9.53 -5.94
N PRO A 204 17.82 -9.71 -7.23
CA PRO A 204 17.68 -8.65 -8.23
C PRO A 204 16.26 -8.08 -8.31
N LEU A 205 15.25 -8.91 -8.06
CA LEU A 205 13.86 -8.48 -8.08
C LEU A 205 13.53 -7.56 -6.89
N VAL A 206 14.05 -7.81 -5.68
CA VAL A 206 13.88 -6.87 -4.55
C VAL A 206 14.53 -5.52 -4.86
N TRP A 207 15.76 -5.53 -5.39
CA TRP A 207 16.45 -4.30 -5.81
C TRP A 207 15.66 -3.52 -6.86
N TRP A 208 15.08 -4.23 -7.83
CA TRP A 208 14.21 -3.62 -8.83
C TRP A 208 12.93 -3.03 -8.20
N CYS A 209 12.27 -3.76 -7.29
CA CYS A 209 11.10 -3.25 -6.56
C CYS A 209 11.44 -1.97 -5.78
N LEU A 210 12.61 -1.92 -5.12
CA LEU A 210 13.09 -0.74 -4.41
C LEU A 210 13.33 0.44 -5.37
N ALA A 211 13.99 0.20 -6.50
CA ALA A 211 14.23 1.23 -7.51
C ALA A 211 12.90 1.79 -8.07
N VAL A 212 11.96 0.91 -8.38
CA VAL A 212 10.62 1.29 -8.84
C VAL A 212 9.87 2.08 -7.77
N PHE A 213 9.91 1.65 -6.52
CA PHE A 213 9.29 2.38 -5.40
C PHE A 213 9.78 3.82 -5.33
N PHE A 214 11.10 4.04 -5.26
CA PHE A 214 11.66 5.39 -5.17
C PHE A 214 11.38 6.22 -6.44
N ALA A 215 11.53 5.62 -7.63
CA ALA A 215 11.31 6.32 -8.88
C ALA A 215 9.83 6.73 -9.05
N VAL A 216 8.90 5.81 -8.83
CA VAL A 216 7.47 6.04 -9.06
C VAL A 216 6.86 6.91 -7.97
N ASP A 217 7.17 6.66 -6.68
CA ASP A 217 6.64 7.49 -5.60
C ASP A 217 7.30 8.87 -5.55
N GLY A 218 8.59 8.98 -5.90
CA GLY A 218 9.24 10.28 -6.11
C GLY A 218 8.54 11.06 -7.24
N SER A 219 8.29 10.39 -8.37
CA SER A 219 7.57 10.97 -9.50
C SER A 219 6.14 11.39 -9.13
N TYR A 220 5.43 10.59 -8.32
CA TYR A 220 4.09 10.94 -7.81
C TYR A 220 4.09 12.28 -7.09
N GLY A 221 5.05 12.51 -6.19
CA GLY A 221 5.17 13.77 -5.45
C GLY A 221 5.39 14.97 -6.38
N VAL A 222 6.27 14.81 -7.37
CA VAL A 222 6.56 15.83 -8.39
C VAL A 222 5.33 16.13 -9.25
N CYS A 223 4.65 15.10 -9.78
CA CYS A 223 3.44 15.26 -10.57
C CYS A 223 2.31 15.93 -9.77
N LEU A 224 2.13 15.54 -8.50
CA LEU A 224 1.13 16.16 -7.62
C LEU A 224 1.43 17.65 -7.40
N TYR A 225 2.70 18.02 -7.27
CA TYR A 225 3.11 19.41 -7.18
C TYR A 225 2.74 20.21 -8.43
N TYR A 226 3.06 19.70 -9.62
CA TYR A 226 2.71 20.38 -10.87
C TYR A 226 1.20 20.53 -11.05
N ILE A 227 0.42 19.47 -10.83
CA ILE A 227 -1.05 19.50 -10.93
C ILE A 227 -1.63 20.54 -9.97
N LYS A 228 -1.21 20.54 -8.70
CA LYS A 228 -1.70 21.52 -7.71
C LYS A 228 -1.33 22.95 -8.09
N ARG A 229 -0.12 23.17 -8.60
CA ARG A 229 0.33 24.49 -9.05
C ARG A 229 -0.54 25.00 -10.20
N GLU A 230 -0.85 24.15 -11.17
CA GLU A 230 -1.73 24.51 -12.29
C GLU A 230 -3.15 24.83 -11.82
N GLU A 231 -3.73 24.00 -10.94
CA GLU A 231 -5.04 24.24 -10.34
C GLU A 231 -5.08 25.58 -9.57
N SER A 232 -4.01 25.94 -8.85
CA SER A 232 -3.90 27.24 -8.17
C SER A 232 -3.86 28.42 -9.15
N VAL A 233 -3.11 28.30 -10.26
CA VAL A 233 -3.04 29.33 -11.31
C VAL A 233 -4.40 29.53 -11.98
N GLN A 234 -5.11 28.45 -12.29
CA GLN A 234 -6.45 28.50 -12.88
C GLN A 234 -7.46 29.20 -11.95
N LYS A 235 -7.44 28.86 -10.65
CA LYS A 235 -8.28 29.53 -9.64
C LYS A 235 -7.98 31.02 -9.51
N MET A 236 -6.72 31.43 -9.61
CA MET A 236 -6.35 32.85 -9.59
C MET A 236 -6.89 33.60 -10.82
N LYS A 237 -6.79 33.01 -12.01
CA LYS A 237 -7.34 33.61 -13.24
C LYS A 237 -8.87 33.78 -13.16
N GLN A 238 -9.58 32.79 -12.64
CA GLN A 238 -11.05 32.86 -12.49
C GLN A 238 -11.52 33.91 -11.47
N LYS A 239 -10.69 34.33 -10.51
CA LYS A 239 -11.03 35.39 -9.55
C LYS A 239 -10.86 36.81 -10.08
N HIS A 240 -10.17 36.97 -11.21
CA HIS A 240 -9.88 38.27 -11.83
C HIS A 240 -10.73 38.53 -13.09
N ILE A 241 -11.71 37.67 -13.35
CA ILE A 241 -12.76 37.80 -14.38
C ILE A 241 -14.07 38.02 -13.63
#